data_AF-A0A3S5DMC4-F1
#
_entry.id   AF-A0A3S5DMC4-F1
#
_cell.length_a   1.000
_cell.length_b   1.000
_cell.length_c   1.000
_cell.angle_alpha   90.00
_cell.angle_beta   90.00
_cell.angle_gamma   90.00
#
_symmetry.space_group_name_H-M   'P 1'
#
loop_
_entity.id
_entity.type
_entity.pdbx_description
1 polymer ?
#
loop_
_entity_poly.entity_id
_entity_poly.type
_entity_poly.pdbx_seq_one_letter_code
_entity_poly.pdbx_strand_id
1 'polypeptide(L)'
;MSTLTLVLTAVGSVLLLLFLVMKARMHAFVALMVVSMGAGLFSGMPLDKIAATMEKGMGGTLGFLAIVVALGAMFGKILHETGAVDQIAVKNA
;
A
#
# COMPACT_ATOMS: atom_id res chain seq x y z
N MET A 1 -27.82 -6.95 -3.60
CA MET A 1 -26.77 -7.64 -4.39
C MET A 1 -26.74 -9.10 -3.99
N SER A 2 -26.73 -10.02 -4.95
CA SER A 2 -26.60 -11.46 -4.64
C SER A 2 -25.19 -11.74 -4.12
N THR A 3 -25.02 -12.68 -3.21
CA THR A 3 -23.68 -13.09 -2.72
C THR A 3 -22.75 -13.43 -3.88
N LEU A 4 -23.30 -14.02 -4.95
CA LEU A 4 -22.56 -14.37 -6.15
C LEU A 4 -21.98 -13.15 -6.89
N THR A 5 -22.71 -12.03 -6.94
CA THR A 5 -22.21 -10.80 -7.58
C THR A 5 -21.09 -10.18 -6.75
N LEU A 6 -21.18 -10.23 -5.42
CA LEU A 6 -20.11 -9.74 -4.54
C LEU A 6 -18.83 -10.57 -4.68
N VAL A 7 -18.94 -11.90 -4.71
CA VAL A 7 -17.80 -12.79 -4.91
C VAL A 7 -17.14 -12.55 -6.27
N LEU A 8 -17.93 -12.41 -7.34
CA LEU A 8 -17.40 -12.08 -8.67
C LEU A 8 -16.68 -10.73 -8.69
N THR A 9 -17.26 -9.69 -8.06
CA THR A 9 -16.59 -8.38 -7.97
C THR A 9 -15.30 -8.44 -7.17
N ALA A 10 -15.24 -9.23 -6.09
CA ALA A 10 -14.04 -9.41 -5.29
C ALA A 10 -12.93 -10.11 -6.08
N VAL A 11 -13.24 -11.24 -6.72
CA VAL A 11 -12.29 -11.99 -7.55
C VAL A 11 -11.80 -11.12 -8.71
N GLY A 12 -12.70 -10.43 -9.40
CA GLY A 12 -12.36 -9.50 -10.48
C GLY A 12 -11.44 -8.36 -10.02
N SER A 13 -11.67 -7.82 -8.82
CA SER A 13 -10.84 -6.77 -8.24
C SER A 13 -9.43 -7.26 -7.92
N VAL A 14 -9.28 -8.46 -7.35
CA VAL A 14 -7.96 -9.06 -7.08
C VAL A 14 -7.20 -9.31 -8.38
N LEU A 15 -7.86 -9.86 -9.40
CA LEU A 15 -7.24 -10.08 -10.71
C LEU A 15 -6.80 -8.76 -11.36
N LEU A 16 -7.64 -7.72 -11.28
CA LEU A 16 -7.32 -6.39 -11.79
C LEU A 16 -6.11 -5.77 -11.07
N LEU A 17 -6.03 -5.93 -9.75
CA LEU A 17 -4.89 -5.48 -8.94
C LEU A 17 -3.60 -6.17 -9.38
N LEU A 18 -3.62 -7.51 -9.44
CA LEU A 18 -2.46 -8.28 -9.86
C LEU A 18 -2.02 -7.90 -11.27
N PHE A 19 -2.97 -7.68 -12.18
CA PHE A 19 -2.70 -7.21 -13.54
C PHE A 19 -2.03 -5.82 -13.55
N LEU A 20 -2.53 -4.87 -12.76
CA LEU A 20 -1.97 -3.51 -12.66
C LEU A 20 -0.53 -3.53 -12.09
N VAL A 21 -0.28 -4.35 -11.07
CA VAL A 21 1.04 -4.42 -10.43
C VAL A 21 2.03 -5.19 -11.30
N MET A 22 1.64 -6.36 -11.82
CA MET A 22 2.55 -7.25 -12.54
C MET A 22 2.76 -6.80 -13.99
N LYS A 23 1.70 -6.42 -14.71
CA LYS A 23 1.77 -6.11 -16.15
C LYS A 23 1.92 -4.60 -16.41
N ALA A 24 1.10 -3.77 -15.76
CA ALA A 24 1.20 -2.32 -15.93
C ALA A 24 2.33 -1.68 -15.11
N ARG A 25 3.05 -2.49 -14.29
CA ARG A 25 4.20 -2.08 -13.47
C ARG A 25 3.89 -0.87 -12.59
N MET A 26 2.64 -0.74 -12.17
CA MET A 26 2.19 0.37 -11.32
C MET A 26 2.58 0.10 -9.88
N HIS A 27 2.96 1.15 -9.14
CA HIS A 27 3.21 1.03 -7.70
C HIS A 27 2.00 0.43 -6.98
N ALA A 28 2.24 -0.54 -6.10
CA ALA A 28 1.20 -1.30 -5.41
C ALA A 28 0.18 -0.41 -4.70
N PHE A 29 0.63 0.71 -4.12
CA PHE A 29 -0.24 1.67 -3.45
C PHE A 29 -1.24 2.33 -4.40
N VAL A 30 -0.76 2.82 -5.55
CA VAL A 30 -1.60 3.45 -6.58
C VAL A 30 -2.55 2.41 -7.19
N ALA A 31 -2.07 1.19 -7.42
CA ALA A 31 -2.88 0.08 -7.92
C ALA A 31 -4.01 -0.27 -6.96
N LEU A 32 -3.73 -0.35 -5.66
CA LEU A 32 -4.73 -0.56 -4.63
C LEU A 32 -5.78 0.55 -4.63
N MET A 33 -5.39 1.82 -4.72
CA MET A 33 -6.35 2.93 -4.74
C MET A 33 -7.33 2.83 -5.91
N VAL A 34 -6.81 2.61 -7.13
CA VAL A 34 -7.64 2.51 -8.35
C VAL A 34 -8.59 1.32 -8.26
N VAL A 35 -8.09 0.17 -7.82
CA VAL A 35 -8.90 -1.05 -7.70
C VAL A 35 -9.94 -0.92 -6.59
N SER A 36 -9.60 -0.34 -5.44
CA SER A 36 -10.55 -0.11 -4.34
C SER A 36 -11.67 0.85 -4.74
N MET A 37 -11.37 1.91 -5.51
CA MET A 37 -12.41 2.77 -6.07
C MET A 37 -13.32 2.00 -7.01
N GLY A 38 -12.75 1.22 -7.95
CA GLY A 38 -13.52 0.37 -8.87
C GLY A 38 -14.41 -0.62 -8.12
N ALA A 39 -13.85 -1.36 -7.17
CA ALA A 39 -14.55 -2.35 -6.36
C ALA A 39 -15.70 -1.73 -5.56
N GLY A 40 -15.48 -0.55 -4.96
CA GLY A 40 -16.52 0.18 -4.23
C GLY A 40 -17.69 0.60 -5.10
N LEU A 41 -17.40 1.09 -6.32
CA LEU A 41 -18.42 1.45 -7.30
C LEU A 41 -19.23 0.22 -7.77
N PHE A 42 -18.57 -0.88 -8.10
CA PHE A 42 -19.24 -2.12 -8.54
C PHE A 42 -20.02 -2.82 -7.41
N SER A 43 -19.63 -2.62 -6.15
CA SER A 43 -20.33 -3.11 -4.97
C SER A 43 -21.62 -2.32 -4.66
N GLY A 44 -21.79 -1.14 -5.27
CA GLY A 44 -22.92 -0.24 -5.01
C GLY A 44 -22.78 0.55 -3.71
N MET A 45 -21.54 0.77 -3.25
CA MET A 45 -21.27 1.55 -2.04
C MET A 45 -21.45 3.06 -2.34
N PRO A 46 -22.04 3.85 -1.41
CA PRO A 46 -22.07 5.30 -1.53
C PRO A 46 -20.66 5.88 -1.65
N LEU A 47 -20.46 6.88 -2.52
CA LEU A 47 -19.15 7.49 -2.79
C LEU A 47 -18.43 7.95 -1.51
N ASP A 48 -19.18 8.59 -0.61
CA ASP A 48 -18.70 9.07 0.69
C ASP A 48 -18.18 7.93 1.58
N LYS A 49 -18.80 6.75 1.50
CA LYS A 49 -18.34 5.56 2.23
C LYS A 49 -17.14 4.90 1.57
N ILE A 50 -16.99 4.99 0.25
CA ILE A 50 -15.81 4.47 -0.46
C ILE A 50 -14.57 5.22 0.00
N ALA A 51 -14.61 6.56 -0.03
CA ALA A 51 -13.50 7.41 0.41
C ALA A 51 -13.11 7.13 1.87
N ALA A 52 -14.10 7.10 2.78
CA ALA A 52 -13.85 6.80 4.19
C ALA A 52 -13.27 5.39 4.43
N THR A 53 -13.72 4.39 3.65
CA THR A 53 -13.20 3.01 3.76
C THR A 53 -11.77 2.92 3.24
N MET A 54 -11.47 3.60 2.13
CA MET A 54 -10.12 3.70 1.58
C MET A 54 -9.17 4.40 2.56
N GLU A 55 -9.58 5.53 3.11
CA GLU A 55 -8.82 6.28 4.11
C GLU A 55 -8.58 5.43 5.36
N LYS A 56 -9.59 4.72 5.86
CA LYS A 56 -9.44 3.83 7.01
C LYS A 56 -8.46 2.67 6.74
N GLY A 57 -8.57 2.03 5.58
CA GLY A 57 -7.69 0.92 5.19
C GLY A 57 -6.24 1.36 4.98
N MET A 58 -6.04 2.41 4.17
CA MET A 58 -4.70 2.95 3.91
C MET A 58 -4.13 3.66 5.13
N GLY A 59 -4.91 4.41 5.88
CA GLY A 59 -4.48 5.13 7.08
C GLY A 59 -3.99 4.19 8.19
N GLY A 60 -4.64 3.03 8.35
CA GLY A 60 -4.16 2.00 9.28
C GLY A 60 -2.79 1.43 8.90
N THR A 61 -2.57 1.16 7.61
CA THR A 61 -1.30 0.60 7.11
C THR A 61 -0.20 1.65 7.05
N LEU A 62 -0.48 2.82 6.49
CA LEU A 62 0.44 3.96 6.43
C LEU A 62 0.76 4.53 7.80
N GLY A 63 -0.17 4.53 8.76
CA GLY A 63 0.10 5.02 10.11
C GLY A 63 1.21 4.23 10.81
N PHE A 64 1.11 2.89 10.75
CA PHE A 64 2.17 2.01 11.28
C PHE A 64 3.48 2.18 10.49
N LEU A 65 3.40 2.11 9.15
CA LEU A 65 4.59 2.22 8.31
C LEU A 65 5.27 3.58 8.43
N ALA A 66 4.52 4.67 8.59
CA ALA A 66 5.09 6.02 8.72
C ALA A 66 5.99 6.13 9.94
N ILE A 67 5.59 5.57 11.09
CA ILE A 67 6.40 5.59 12.31
C ILE A 67 7.68 4.76 12.12
N VAL A 68 7.54 3.53 11.61
CA VAL A 68 8.68 2.61 11.40
C VAL A 68 9.67 3.20 10.40
N VAL A 69 9.18 3.73 9.28
CA VAL A 69 10.01 4.34 8.23
C VAL A 69 10.65 5.64 8.72
N ALA A 70 9.92 6.50 9.44
CA ALA A 70 10.46 7.74 9.98
C ALA A 70 11.57 7.49 11.00
N LEU A 71 11.34 6.59 11.95
CA LEU A 71 12.38 6.20 12.92
C LEU A 71 13.56 5.54 12.21
N GLY A 72 13.32 4.60 11.29
CA GLY A 72 14.38 3.97 10.51
C GLY A 72 15.23 4.98 9.74
N ALA A 73 14.61 6.00 9.14
CA ALA A 73 15.32 7.08 8.45
C ALA A 73 16.14 7.95 9.41
N MET A 74 15.60 8.31 10.58
CA MET A 74 16.34 9.04 11.63
C MET A 74 17.54 8.24 12.13
N PHE A 75 17.34 6.96 12.45
CA PHE A 75 18.42 6.05 12.85
C PHE A 75 19.47 5.92 11.74
N GLY A 76 19.06 5.77 10.48
CA GLY A 76 19.96 5.73 9.34
C GLY A 76 20.84 6.98 9.24
N LYS A 77 20.28 8.17 9.45
CA LYS A 77 21.03 9.44 9.46
C LYS A 77 22.03 9.50 10.61
N ILE A 78 21.65 9.09 11.81
CA ILE A 78 22.55 9.04 12.97
C ILE A 78 23.74 8.09 12.70
N LEU A 79 23.48 6.91 12.14
CA LEU A 79 24.53 5.96 11.78
C LEU A 79 25.46 6.52 10.70
N HIS A 80 24.93 7.28 9.74
CA HIS A 80 25.71 7.94 8.70
C HIS A 80 26.60 9.04 9.31
N GLU A 81 26.05 9.93 10.13
CA GLU A 81 26.79 11.05 10.74
C GLU A 81 27.87 10.59 11.72
N THR A 82 27.66 9.45 12.39
CA THR A 82 28.66 8.86 13.29
C THR A 82 29.77 8.09 12.57
N GLY A 83 29.72 7.96 11.24
CA GLY A 83 30.66 7.14 10.48
C GLY A 83 30.53 5.64 10.74
N ALA A 84 29.51 5.21 11.49
CA ALA A 84 29.27 3.81 11.80
C ALA A 84 28.94 3.01 10.54
N VAL A 85 28.20 3.60 9.59
CA VAL A 85 27.91 2.96 8.29
C VAL A 85 29.19 2.69 7.50
N ASP A 86 30.11 3.66 7.43
CA ASP A 86 31.39 3.51 6.72
C ASP A 86 32.27 2.44 7.37
N GLN A 87 32.31 2.40 8.71
CA GLN A 87 33.10 1.40 9.41
C GLN A 87 32.55 -0.03 9.19
N ILE A 88 31.22 -0.19 9.12
CA ILE A 88 30.57 -1.48 8.81
C ILE A 88 30.81 -1.88 7.34
N ALA A 89 30.78 -0.92 6.41
CA ALA A 89 31.01 -1.17 4.98
C ALA A 89 32.45 -1.61 4.68
N VAL A 90 33.43 -1.02 5.37
CA VAL A 90 34.86 -1.32 5.15
C VAL A 90 35.30 -2.61 5.84
N LYS A 91 34.69 -3.02 6.96
CA LYS A 91 35.11 -4.19 7.75
C LYS A 91 34.93 -5.55 7.04
N ASN A 92 34.20 -5.60 5.92
CA ASN A 92 33.95 -6.81 5.13
C ASN A 92 34.45 -6.70 3.66
N ALA A 93 35.29 -5.71 3.33
CA ALA A 93 35.97 -5.59 2.03
C ALA A 93 37.47 -5.93 2.19
#